data_AF-A0A429E3G4-F1
#
_entry.id   AF-A0A429E3G4-F1
#
_cell.length_a   1.000
_cell.length_b   1.000
_cell.length_c   1.000
_cell.angle_alpha   90.00
_cell.angle_beta   90.00
_cell.angle_gamma   90.00
#
_symmetry.space_group_name_H-M   'P 1'
#
loop_
_entity.id
_entity.type
_entity.pdbx_description
1 polymer ?
#
loop_
_entity_poly.entity_id
_entity_poly.type
_entity_poly.pdbx_seq_one_letter_code
_entity_poly.pdbx_strand_id
1 'polypeptide(L)'
;MQALDRRNGGGAPAEKLVRDRIPEIITGSGRTPQTRIAGQDEYTSLLRAKLSEEVTEYTADADPDELADILEVVHALAAVHGLSPGDLERRRAAKAAERGGFTRRVVLRLPPPEGD
;
A
#
# COMPACT_ATOMS: atom_id res chain seq x y z
N MET A 1 47.11 12.04 3.26
CA MET A 1 47.05 12.50 4.65
C MET A 1 45.67 13.11 4.86
N GLN A 2 44.77 12.32 5.49
CA GLN A 2 43.60 12.68 6.32
C GLN A 2 42.55 13.67 5.76
N ALA A 3 41.26 13.54 6.02
CA ALA A 3 40.42 12.52 6.63
C ALA A 3 38.96 13.00 6.44
N LEU A 4 38.05 12.03 6.29
CA LEU A 4 36.65 12.00 6.71
C LEU A 4 35.90 13.33 6.91
N ASP A 5 34.71 13.41 6.31
CA ASP A 5 33.54 13.45 7.20
C ASP A 5 32.39 12.59 6.70
N ARG A 6 31.89 11.77 7.63
CA ARG A 6 30.83 10.79 7.50
C ARG A 6 29.51 11.54 7.58
N ARG A 7 28.68 11.47 6.54
CA ARG A 7 27.24 11.68 6.75
C ARG A 7 26.61 10.37 7.23
N ASN A 8 26.81 10.09 8.51
CA ASN A 8 25.84 9.36 9.31
C ASN A 8 24.57 10.24 9.36
N GLY A 9 23.66 10.04 8.41
CA GLY A 9 22.28 10.49 8.57
C GLY A 9 21.51 9.39 9.28
N GLY A 10 21.44 9.46 10.61
CA GLY A 10 20.50 8.66 11.38
C GLY A 10 19.10 8.91 10.82
N GLY A 11 18.56 7.92 10.11
CA GLY A 11 17.19 7.99 9.62
C GLY A 11 16.29 8.09 10.83
N ALA A 12 15.60 9.23 10.97
CA ALA A 12 14.45 9.30 11.86
C ALA A 12 13.56 8.09 11.55
N PRO A 13 12.98 7.43 12.57
CA PRO A 13 12.11 6.29 12.31
C PRO A 13 11.02 6.72 11.32
N ALA A 14 10.93 6.02 10.19
CA ALA A 14 9.89 6.27 9.22
C ALA A 14 8.55 5.96 9.90
N GLU A 15 7.70 6.97 10.04
CA GLU A 15 6.33 6.78 10.52
C GLU A 15 5.54 6.05 9.45
N LYS A 16 4.85 4.98 9.85
CA LYS A 16 4.01 4.19 8.94
C LYS A 16 2.61 4.01 9.50
N LEU A 17 1.65 3.92 8.60
CA LEU A 17 0.28 3.57 8.96
C LEU A 17 0.24 2.09 9.33
N VAL A 18 -0.36 1.78 10.47
CA VAL A 18 -0.53 0.42 10.98
C VAL A 18 -2.00 0.12 11.21
N ARG A 19 -2.38 -1.17 11.26
CA ARG A 19 -3.71 -1.58 11.71
C ARG A 19 -3.92 -1.10 13.15
N ASP A 20 -5.17 -0.78 13.47
CA ASP A 20 -5.61 -0.21 14.74
C ASP A 20 -5.13 -1.00 15.96
N ARG A 21 -5.07 -2.34 15.85
CA ARG A 21 -4.67 -3.25 16.95
C ARG A 21 -3.17 -3.48 17.11
N ILE A 22 -2.34 -2.94 16.23
CA ILE A 22 -0.88 -3.13 16.28
C ILE A 22 -0.27 -2.55 17.57
N PRO A 23 -0.65 -1.36 18.05
CA PRO A 23 -0.14 -0.83 19.32
C PRO A 23 -0.41 -1.75 20.52
N GLU A 24 -1.60 -2.35 20.60
CA GLU A 24 -1.97 -3.30 21.66
C GLU A 24 -1.14 -4.58 21.58
N ILE A 25 -0.91 -5.09 20.36
CA ILE A 25 -0.07 -6.27 20.14
C ILE A 25 1.38 -5.98 20.57
N ILE A 26 1.93 -4.81 20.22
CA ILE A 26 3.28 -4.40 20.63
C ILE A 26 3.34 -4.27 22.16
N THR A 27 2.34 -3.65 22.79
CA THR A 27 2.23 -3.52 24.24
C THR A 27 2.16 -4.89 24.93
N GLY A 28 1.36 -5.82 24.40
CA GLY A 28 1.28 -7.20 24.88
C GLY A 28 2.58 -7.98 24.76
N SER A 29 3.48 -7.59 23.85
CA SER A 29 4.84 -8.14 23.74
C SER A 29 5.86 -7.52 24.70
N GLY A 30 5.42 -6.66 25.63
CA GLY A 30 6.29 -6.00 26.62
C GLY A 30 7.06 -4.80 26.07
N ARG A 31 6.72 -4.31 24.88
CA ARG A 31 7.33 -3.13 24.24
C ARG A 31 6.37 -1.95 24.28
N THR A 32 6.88 -0.72 24.34
CA THR A 32 6.05 0.49 24.38
C THR A 32 6.02 1.16 22.99
N PRO A 33 4.92 1.08 22.23
CA PRO A 33 4.82 1.76 20.94
C PRO A 33 4.63 3.27 21.13
N GLN A 34 5.20 4.07 20.23
CA GLN A 34 4.85 5.48 20.07
C GLN A 34 3.82 5.59 18.94
N THR A 35 2.67 6.20 19.21
CA THR A 35 1.57 6.32 18.25
C THR A 35 0.99 7.71 18.25
N ARG A 36 0.37 8.08 17.13
CA ARG A 36 -0.47 9.27 16.97
C ARG A 36 -1.56 8.95 15.96
N ILE A 37 -2.63 9.74 15.98
CA ILE A 37 -3.69 9.65 14.99
C ILE A 37 -3.37 10.62 13.85
N ALA A 38 -3.47 10.15 12.61
CA ALA A 38 -3.26 10.97 11.43
C ALA A 38 -4.42 11.95 11.22
N GLY A 39 -4.11 13.15 10.70
CA GLY A 39 -5.14 14.06 10.19
C GLY A 39 -5.83 13.52 8.94
N GLN A 40 -6.96 14.11 8.53
CA GLN A 40 -7.76 13.62 7.37
C GLN A 40 -6.95 13.55 6.06
N ASP A 41 -6.27 14.64 5.68
CA ASP A 41 -5.49 14.72 4.44
C ASP A 41 -4.22 13.86 4.50
N GLU A 42 -3.61 13.85 5.68
CA GLU A 42 -2.44 13.03 5.98
C GLU A 42 -2.77 11.54 5.88
N TYR A 43 -3.92 11.11 6.42
CA TYR A 43 -4.38 9.73 6.38
C TYR A 43 -4.50 9.21 4.94
N THR A 44 -5.04 10.02 4.04
CA THR A 44 -5.12 9.67 2.61
C THR A 44 -3.74 9.48 1.99
N SER A 45 -2.77 10.33 2.35
CA SER A 45 -1.40 10.23 1.88
C SER A 45 -0.69 8.99 2.44
N LEU A 46 -0.90 8.71 3.72
CA LEU A 46 -0.39 7.52 4.42
C LEU A 46 -0.96 6.22 3.84
N LEU A 47 -2.26 6.17 3.48
CA LEU A 47 -2.84 5.01 2.80
C LEU A 47 -2.20 4.74 1.44
N ARG A 48 -1.87 5.78 0.66
CA ARG A 48 -1.17 5.63 -0.63
C ARG A 48 0.26 5.15 -0.46
N ALA A 49 0.95 5.63 0.58
CA ALA A 49 2.27 5.14 0.94
C ALA A 49 2.18 3.66 1.37
N LYS A 50 1.22 3.31 2.22
CA LYS A 50 0.99 1.93 2.68
C LYS A 50 0.66 0.99 1.53
N LEU A 51 -0.15 1.41 0.55
CA LEU A 51 -0.41 0.61 -0.66
C LEU A 51 0.88 0.31 -1.43
N SER A 52 1.78 1.28 -1.53
CA SER A 52 3.07 1.10 -2.20
C SER A 52 4.00 0.16 -1.41
N GLU A 53 3.98 0.23 -0.07
CA GLU A 53 4.68 -0.68 0.84
C GLU A 53 4.23 -2.13 0.59
N GLU A 54 2.95 -2.45 0.75
CA GLU A 54 2.48 -3.85 0.65
C GLU A 54 2.63 -4.41 -0.78
N VAL A 55 2.45 -3.58 -1.82
CA VAL A 55 2.71 -4.02 -3.21
C VAL A 55 4.19 -4.33 -3.42
N THR A 56 5.09 -3.57 -2.79
CA THR A 56 6.53 -3.84 -2.83
C THR A 56 6.86 -5.13 -2.10
N GLU A 57 6.28 -5.36 -0.92
CA GLU A 57 6.46 -6.57 -0.13
C GLU A 57 5.93 -7.81 -0.88
N TYR A 58 4.70 -7.75 -1.41
CA TYR A 58 4.16 -8.82 -2.25
C TYR A 58 5.02 -9.10 -3.48
N THR A 59 5.56 -8.06 -4.12
CA THR A 59 6.42 -8.23 -5.31
C THR A 59 7.77 -8.85 -4.96
N ALA A 60 8.28 -8.60 -3.75
CA ALA A 60 9.54 -9.17 -3.27
C ALA A 60 9.39 -10.63 -2.85
N ASP A 61 8.36 -10.95 -2.06
CA ASP A 61 8.28 -12.23 -1.35
C ASP A 61 7.14 -13.15 -1.83
N ALA A 62 6.22 -12.64 -2.65
CA ALA A 62 5.06 -13.36 -3.19
C ALA A 62 4.18 -14.02 -2.12
N ASP A 63 4.19 -13.49 -0.89
CA ASP A 63 3.40 -13.99 0.23
C ASP A 63 1.92 -13.61 0.06
N PRO A 64 0.99 -14.58 0.09
CA PRO A 64 -0.45 -14.31 0.07
C PRO A 64 -0.96 -13.42 1.21
N ASP A 65 -0.27 -13.37 2.35
CA ASP A 65 -0.68 -12.48 3.46
C ASP A 65 -0.57 -11.00 3.04
N GLU A 66 0.41 -10.65 2.18
CA GLU A 66 0.52 -9.30 1.62
C GLU A 66 -0.63 -8.94 0.68
N LEU A 67 -1.26 -9.92 0.02
CA LEU A 67 -2.49 -9.67 -0.75
C LEU A 67 -3.66 -9.29 0.17
N ALA A 68 -3.72 -9.84 1.39
CA ALA A 68 -4.74 -9.48 2.37
C ALA A 68 -4.52 -8.05 2.89
N ASP A 69 -3.27 -7.65 3.11
CA ASP A 69 -2.93 -6.28 3.49
C ASP A 69 -3.18 -5.28 2.35
N ILE A 70 -2.84 -5.62 1.09
CA ILE A 70 -3.22 -4.83 -0.08
C ILE A 70 -4.74 -4.65 -0.15
N LEU A 71 -5.51 -5.71 0.08
CA LEU A 71 -6.97 -5.65 0.04
C LEU A 71 -7.54 -4.74 1.14
N GLU A 72 -7.00 -4.79 2.35
CA GLU A 72 -7.37 -3.88 3.45
C GLU A 72 -7.14 -2.42 3.05
N VAL A 73 -5.95 -2.09 2.51
CA VAL A 73 -5.61 -0.73 2.09
C VAL A 73 -6.52 -0.26 0.95
N VAL A 74 -6.85 -1.15 0.00
CA VAL A 74 -7.79 -0.86 -1.09
C VAL A 74 -9.19 -0.54 -0.56
N HIS A 75 -9.68 -1.26 0.44
CA HIS A 75 -10.98 -0.94 1.07
C HIS A 75 -10.95 0.41 1.81
N ALA A 76 -9.87 0.72 2.54
CA ALA A 76 -9.72 2.00 3.21
C ALA A 76 -9.66 3.17 2.21
N LEU A 77 -8.93 3.01 1.10
CA LEU A 77 -8.91 4.00 0.01
C LEU A 77 -10.27 4.14 -0.68
N ALA A 78 -11.01 3.05 -0.85
CA ALA A 78 -12.37 3.11 -1.38
C ALA A 78 -13.30 3.93 -0.47
N ALA A 79 -13.17 3.77 0.86
CA ALA A 79 -13.92 4.56 1.83
C ALA A 79 -13.59 6.06 1.77
N VAL A 80 -12.33 6.43 1.52
CA VAL A 80 -11.92 7.83 1.25
C VAL A 80 -12.65 8.40 0.02
N HIS A 81 -12.95 7.55 -0.97
CA HIS A 81 -13.75 7.90 -2.15
C HIS A 81 -15.27 7.78 -1.93
N GLY A 82 -15.74 7.53 -0.71
CA GLY A 82 -17.16 7.36 -0.40
C GLY A 82 -17.76 6.05 -0.94
N LEU A 83 -16.92 5.03 -1.17
CA LEU A 83 -17.34 3.73 -1.69
C LEU A 83 -17.29 2.68 -0.58
N SER A 84 -18.33 1.87 -0.48
CA SER A 84 -18.29 0.63 0.29
C SER A 84 -17.48 -0.45 -0.46
N PRO A 85 -17.03 -1.52 0.24
CA PRO A 85 -16.45 -2.69 -0.41
C PRO A 85 -17.35 -3.28 -1.51
N GLY A 86 -18.66 -3.30 -1.26
CA GLY A 86 -19.65 -3.75 -2.24
C GLY A 86 -19.74 -2.85 -3.48
N ASP A 87 -19.58 -1.53 -3.33
CA ASP A 87 -19.55 -0.60 -4.47
C ASP A 87 -18.31 -0.80 -5.33
N LEU A 88 -17.15 -0.98 -4.68
CA LEU A 88 -15.90 -1.26 -5.36
C LEU A 88 -15.98 -2.59 -6.13
N GLU A 89 -16.53 -3.63 -5.50
CA GLU A 89 -16.71 -4.94 -6.12
C GLU A 89 -17.65 -4.87 -7.33
N ARG A 90 -18.78 -4.13 -7.24
CA ARG A 90 -19.66 -3.92 -8.40
C ARG A 90 -18.94 -3.23 -9.55
N ARG A 91 -18.08 -2.24 -9.27
CA ARG A 91 -17.26 -1.57 -10.29
C ARG A 91 -16.23 -2.53 -10.91
N ARG A 92 -15.58 -3.38 -10.10
CA ARG A 92 -14.64 -4.42 -10.58
C ARG A 92 -15.36 -5.44 -11.48
N ALA A 93 -16.52 -5.94 -11.04
CA ALA A 93 -17.34 -6.90 -11.76
C ALA A 93 -17.86 -6.33 -13.09
N ALA A 94 -18.31 -5.07 -13.12
CA ALA A 94 -18.72 -4.40 -14.35
C ALA A 94 -17.57 -4.33 -15.38
N LYS A 95 -16.36 -3.93 -14.94
CA LYS A 95 -15.17 -3.94 -15.81
C LYS A 95 -14.83 -5.35 -16.30
N ALA A 96 -14.95 -6.37 -15.44
CA ALA A 96 -14.69 -7.75 -15.82
C ALA A 96 -15.71 -8.28 -16.85
N ALA A 97 -16.98 -7.87 -16.76
CA ALA A 97 -18.01 -8.21 -17.74
C ALA A 97 -17.79 -7.48 -19.08
N GLU A 98 -17.40 -6.20 -19.04
CA GLU A 98 -17.16 -5.37 -20.24
C GLU A 98 -15.86 -5.75 -20.96
N ARG A 99 -14.79 -6.03 -20.22
CA ARG A 99 -13.40 -6.11 -20.76
C ARG A 99 -12.75 -7.48 -20.55
N GLY A 100 -13.40 -8.38 -19.83
CA GLY A 100 -12.82 -9.63 -19.35
C GLY A 100 -11.95 -9.44 -18.10
N GLY A 101 -11.49 -10.56 -17.55
CA GLY A 101 -10.51 -10.61 -16.47
C GLY A 101 -9.16 -11.16 -16.94
N PHE A 102 -8.23 -11.36 -16.00
CA PHE A 102 -6.88 -11.85 -16.28
C PHE A 102 -6.79 -13.38 -16.48
N THR A 103 -7.91 -14.12 -16.48
CA THR A 103 -7.95 -15.60 -16.55
C THR A 103 -7.37 -16.16 -17.85
N ARG A 104 -7.46 -15.42 -18.96
CA ARG A 104 -6.91 -15.81 -20.28
C ARG A 104 -5.41 -15.52 -20.44
N ARG A 105 -4.76 -14.85 -19.48
CA ARG A 105 -3.31 -14.54 -19.49
C ARG A 105 -2.84 -13.81 -20.76
N VAL A 106 -3.67 -12.90 -21.29
CA VAL A 106 -3.36 -12.16 -22.52
C VAL A 106 -2.37 -11.03 -22.25
N VAL A 107 -1.31 -10.92 -23.06
CA VAL A 107 -0.32 -9.83 -23.00
C VAL A 107 -0.38 -9.03 -24.30
N LEU A 108 -0.53 -7.70 -24.20
CA LEU A 108 -0.55 -6.78 -25.34
C LEU A 108 0.84 -6.20 -25.59
N ARG A 109 1.31 -6.24 -26.85
CA ARG A 109 2.51 -5.53 -27.31
C ARG A 109 2.08 -4.36 -28.20
N LEU A 110 2.41 -3.14 -27.79
CA LEU A 110 2.20 -1.94 -28.60
C LEU A 110 3.46 -1.62 -29.42
N PRO A 111 3.32 -1.05 -30.64
CA PRO A 111 4.46 -0.50 -31.35
C PRO A 111 5.09 0.67 -30.55
N PRO A 112 6.38 0.99 -30.76
CA PRO A 112 6.96 2.20 -30.19
C PRO A 112 6.18 3.43 -30.67
N PRO A 113 6.07 4.50 -29.87
CA PRO A 113 5.45 5.74 -30.33
C PRO A 113 6.19 6.23 -31.58
N GLU A 114 5.44 6.53 -32.65
CA GLU A 114 6.00 7.18 -33.84
C GLU A 114 6.57 8.54 -33.41
N GLY A 115 7.85 8.80 -33.72
CA GLY A 115 8.51 10.04 -33.32
C GLY A 115 8.04 11.21 -34.17
N ASP A 116 7.71 12.33 -33.52
CA ASP A 116 7.64 13.66 -34.15
C ASP A 116 9.04 14.18 -34.49
#